data_AF-A0A8H3DN22-F1
#
_entry.id   AF-A0A8H3DN22-F1
#
_cell.length_a   1.000
_cell.length_b   1.000
_cell.length_c   1.000
_cell.angle_alpha   90.00
_cell.angle_beta   90.00
_cell.angle_gamma   90.00
#
_symmetry.space_group_name_H-M   'P 1'
#
loop_
_entity.id
_entity.type
_entity.pdbx_description
1 polymer ?
#
loop_
_entity_poly.entity_id
_entity_poly.type
_entity_poly.pdbx_seq_one_letter_code
_entity_poly.pdbx_strand_id
1 'polypeptide(L)'
;SFYNDIYQWCSDELADNHKTLQGFFDSCAEAGPERCAFARSPAGRVSTEGAELRSRFETLSSKLRDEPIPVPRSLTGPGILTASGLERVIFEGLYSPDTWPGVAKAIAEAEAGNPQALYNREYGRYEVLKPSKGEENVFNRYMEHQFSEVITTAIGCSDSQKSDHKSLDEYAEYIHKAGKLAPFSEMWASRWTGFCSNWKIRPGQRYDGPWTVEDGLKKT
;
A
#
# COMPACT_ATOMS: atom_id res chain seq x y z
N SER A 1 11.13 0.23 17.15
CA SER A 1 10.29 -0.94 17.51
C SER A 1 10.43 -2.08 16.49
N PHE A 2 10.64 -1.82 15.19
CA PHE A 2 10.74 -2.83 14.11
C PHE A 2 11.55 -4.10 14.45
N TYR A 3 12.76 -3.90 14.97
CA TYR A 3 13.68 -5.00 15.26
C TYR A 3 13.25 -5.86 16.46
N ASN A 4 12.34 -5.39 17.32
CA ASN A 4 12.00 -6.05 18.58
C ASN A 4 10.57 -6.60 18.58
N ASP A 5 9.61 -5.84 18.05
CA ASP A 5 8.23 -6.26 17.92
C ASP A 5 7.62 -5.70 16.63
N ILE A 6 7.33 -6.61 15.70
CA ILE A 6 6.76 -6.29 14.40
C ILE A 6 5.32 -5.78 14.49
N TYR A 7 4.54 -6.23 15.49
CA TYR A 7 3.16 -5.77 15.69
C TYR A 7 3.13 -4.32 16.16
N GLN A 8 3.98 -3.99 17.13
CA GLN A 8 4.13 -2.62 17.62
C GLN A 8 4.64 -1.71 16.50
N TRP A 9 5.67 -2.13 15.77
CA TRP A 9 6.19 -1.35 14.63
C TRP A 9 5.13 -1.07 13.57
N CYS A 10 4.39 -2.08 13.12
CA CYS A 10 3.33 -1.87 12.15
C CYS A 10 2.26 -0.89 12.67
N SER A 11 1.96 -0.94 13.97
CA SER A 11 1.01 0.00 14.58
C SER A 11 1.55 1.43 14.60
N ASP A 12 2.84 1.61 14.92
CA ASP A 12 3.52 2.90 14.94
C ASP A 12 3.54 3.53 13.54
N GLU A 13 3.89 2.76 12.51
CA GLU A 13 3.96 3.21 11.10
C GLU A 13 2.59 3.66 10.57
N LEU A 14 1.51 3.03 11.02
CA LEU A 14 0.16 3.34 10.57
C LEU A 14 -0.46 4.56 11.26
N ALA A 15 0.13 5.02 12.36
CA ALA A 15 -0.48 6.01 13.25
C ALA A 15 -0.86 7.30 12.53
N ASP A 16 -0.02 7.78 11.59
CA ASP A 16 -0.23 9.05 10.91
C ASP A 16 -0.82 8.94 9.49
N ASN A 17 -1.00 7.73 8.96
CA ASN A 17 -1.50 7.54 7.58
C ASN A 17 -2.87 8.18 7.33
N HIS A 18 -3.72 8.22 8.36
CA HIS A 18 -5.02 8.89 8.30
C HIS A 18 -4.90 10.40 8.04
N LYS A 19 -3.83 11.04 8.52
CA LYS A 19 -3.57 12.48 8.31
C LYS A 19 -3.20 12.75 6.86
N THR A 20 -2.33 11.91 6.28
CA THR A 20 -1.94 12.04 4.87
C THR A 20 -3.13 11.79 3.94
N LEU A 21 -3.95 10.78 4.25
CA LEU A 21 -5.19 10.52 3.51
C LEU A 21 -6.17 11.69 3.60
N GLN A 22 -6.34 12.30 4.78
CA GLN A 22 -7.15 13.50 4.94
C GLN A 22 -6.59 14.66 4.11
N GLY A 23 -5.27 14.86 4.12
CA GLY A 23 -4.59 15.88 3.31
C GLY A 23 -4.81 15.72 1.81
N PHE A 24 -4.86 14.48 1.30
CA PHE A 24 -5.25 14.20 -0.09
C PHE A 24 -6.66 14.71 -0.40
N PHE A 25 -7.64 14.40 0.46
CA PHE A 25 -9.02 14.83 0.24
C PHE A 25 -9.20 16.34 0.37
N ASP A 26 -8.62 16.95 1.40
CA ASP A 26 -8.70 18.40 1.62
C ASP A 26 -8.08 19.17 0.45
N SER A 27 -6.88 18.74 0.02
CA SER A 27 -6.21 19.36 -1.13
C SER A 27 -6.98 19.18 -2.44
N CYS A 28 -7.63 18.02 -2.62
CA CYS A 28 -8.46 17.76 -3.79
C CYS A 28 -9.71 18.66 -3.81
N ALA A 29 -10.39 18.82 -2.67
CA ALA A 29 -11.55 19.70 -2.53
C ALA A 29 -11.17 21.17 -2.76
N GLU A 30 -10.07 21.63 -2.15
CA GLU A 30 -9.55 22.99 -2.30
C GLU A 30 -9.14 23.29 -3.75
N ALA A 31 -8.49 22.34 -4.42
CA ALA A 31 -8.06 22.50 -5.80
C ALA A 31 -9.22 22.57 -6.80
N GLY A 32 -10.39 22.02 -6.43
CA GLY A 32 -11.59 22.01 -7.25
C GLY A 32 -11.52 21.10 -8.49
N PRO A 33 -12.62 21.02 -9.26
CA PRO A 33 -12.77 20.02 -10.33
C PRO A 33 -11.83 20.22 -11.52
N GLU A 34 -11.28 21.41 -11.71
CA GLU A 34 -10.35 21.71 -12.81
C GLU A 34 -8.94 21.12 -12.56
N ARG A 35 -8.58 20.89 -11.28
CA ARG A 35 -7.27 20.37 -10.89
C ARG A 35 -7.34 19.02 -10.18
N CYS A 36 -8.49 18.67 -9.62
CA CYS A 36 -8.76 17.37 -9.03
C CYS A 36 -10.07 16.79 -9.58
N ALA A 37 -9.97 15.79 -10.46
CA ALA A 37 -11.15 15.18 -11.10
C ALA A 37 -12.13 14.57 -10.08
N PHE A 38 -11.64 14.08 -8.93
CA PHE A 38 -12.49 13.52 -7.88
C PHE A 38 -13.35 14.56 -7.16
N ALA A 39 -12.99 15.85 -7.23
CA ALA A 39 -13.78 16.94 -6.66
C ALA A 39 -15.19 17.04 -7.28
N ARG A 40 -15.41 16.50 -8.49
CA ARG A 40 -16.74 16.40 -9.11
C ARG A 40 -17.28 14.98 -8.99
N SER A 41 -18.51 14.83 -8.52
CA SER A 41 -19.20 13.54 -8.49
C SER A 41 -19.71 13.14 -9.88
N PRO A 42 -20.02 11.85 -10.10
CA PRO A 42 -20.68 11.40 -11.34
C PRO A 42 -22.00 12.12 -11.62
N ALA A 43 -22.70 12.60 -10.58
CA ALA A 43 -23.92 13.40 -10.70
C ALA A 43 -23.66 14.89 -10.96
N GLY A 44 -22.39 15.31 -11.10
CA GLY A 44 -22.00 16.69 -11.42
C GLY A 44 -21.84 17.63 -10.21
N ARG A 45 -22.16 17.18 -8.98
CA ARG A 45 -21.96 17.96 -7.75
C ARG A 45 -20.46 18.16 -7.49
N VAL A 46 -20.07 19.38 -7.16
CA VAL A 46 -18.70 19.70 -6.73
C VAL A 46 -18.64 19.59 -5.22
N SER A 47 -17.71 18.79 -4.72
CA SER A 47 -17.37 18.71 -3.31
C SER A 47 -16.47 19.88 -2.93
N THR A 48 -16.79 20.54 -1.81
CA THR A 48 -16.03 21.69 -1.30
C THR A 48 -15.31 21.38 0.01
N GLU A 49 -15.57 20.21 0.59
CA GLU A 49 -14.92 19.75 1.83
C GLU A 49 -14.32 18.36 1.64
N GLY A 50 -13.13 18.12 2.20
CA GLY A 50 -12.47 16.82 2.10
C GLY A 50 -13.29 15.68 2.74
N ALA A 51 -14.12 15.99 3.75
CA ALA A 51 -15.03 15.02 4.36
C ALA A 51 -16.06 14.44 3.36
N GLU A 52 -16.54 15.23 2.40
CA GLU A 52 -17.46 14.76 1.35
C GLU A 52 -16.75 13.77 0.41
N LEU A 53 -15.50 14.05 0.06
CA LEU A 53 -14.67 13.18 -0.77
C LEU A 53 -14.30 11.89 -0.05
N ARG A 54 -13.97 11.97 1.23
CA ARG A 54 -13.74 10.80 2.08
C ARG A 54 -14.96 9.90 2.12
N SER A 55 -16.15 10.45 2.36
CA SER A 55 -17.40 9.68 2.38
C SER A 55 -17.69 8.99 1.03
N ARG A 56 -17.41 9.67 -0.10
CA ARG A 56 -17.52 9.07 -1.44
C ARG A 56 -16.51 7.95 -1.65
N PHE A 57 -15.27 8.13 -1.21
CA PHE A 57 -14.24 7.08 -1.27
C PHE A 57 -14.65 5.84 -0.46
N GLU A 58 -15.13 6.03 0.76
CA GLU A 58 -15.60 4.94 1.64
C GLU A 58 -16.83 4.23 1.03
N THR A 59 -17.74 4.99 0.41
CA THR A 59 -18.89 4.44 -0.32
C THR A 59 -18.44 3.58 -1.51
N LEU A 60 -17.46 4.07 -2.29
CA LEU A 60 -16.90 3.32 -3.40
C LEU A 60 -16.20 2.04 -2.92
N SER A 61 -15.41 2.11 -1.84
CA SER A 61 -14.77 0.92 -1.24
C SER A 61 -15.82 -0.11 -0.79
N SER A 62 -16.86 0.33 -0.07
CA SER A 62 -17.97 -0.55 0.34
C SER A 62 -18.63 -1.21 -0.87
N LYS A 63 -18.92 -0.44 -1.93
CA LYS A 63 -19.50 -0.98 -3.16
C LYS A 63 -18.58 -2.01 -3.81
N LEU A 64 -17.27 -1.74 -3.92
CA LEU A 64 -16.30 -2.67 -4.52
C LEU A 64 -16.08 -3.93 -3.68
N ARG A 65 -16.34 -3.89 -2.37
CA ARG A 65 -16.32 -5.07 -1.50
C ARG A 65 -17.51 -5.97 -1.80
N ASP A 66 -18.70 -5.39 -1.92
CA ASP A 66 -19.95 -6.14 -2.09
C ASP A 66 -20.18 -6.55 -3.56
N GLU A 67 -19.76 -5.70 -4.50
CA GLU A 67 -19.88 -5.86 -5.95
C GLU A 67 -18.56 -5.49 -6.67
N PRO A 68 -17.54 -6.38 -6.69
CA PRO A 68 -16.32 -6.17 -7.45
C PRO A 68 -16.60 -5.94 -8.95
N ILE A 69 -15.88 -5.01 -9.59
CA ILE A 69 -16.17 -4.59 -10.97
C ILE A 69 -15.29 -5.37 -11.96
N PRO A 70 -15.87 -6.10 -12.94
CA PRO A 70 -15.10 -6.72 -14.01
C PRO A 70 -14.41 -5.69 -14.90
N VAL A 71 -13.16 -5.98 -15.26
CA VAL A 71 -12.30 -5.13 -16.10
C VAL A 71 -11.91 -5.93 -17.35
N PRO A 72 -12.72 -5.90 -18.43
CA PRO A 72 -12.51 -6.80 -19.57
C PRO A 72 -11.30 -6.43 -20.46
N ARG A 73 -10.77 -5.20 -20.37
CA ARG A 73 -9.69 -4.72 -21.26
C ARG A 73 -8.67 -3.85 -20.55
N SER A 74 -7.64 -4.45 -19.96
CA SER A 74 -6.56 -3.73 -19.28
C SER A 74 -5.19 -3.89 -19.93
N LEU A 75 -4.21 -3.14 -19.44
CA LEU A 75 -2.80 -3.28 -19.81
C LEU A 75 -2.25 -4.68 -19.50
N THR A 76 -2.75 -5.34 -18.44
CA THR A 76 -2.34 -6.68 -18.02
C THR A 76 -3.33 -7.77 -18.40
N GLY A 77 -4.30 -7.47 -19.28
CA GLY A 77 -5.39 -8.39 -19.66
C GLY A 77 -6.64 -8.25 -18.78
N PRO A 78 -7.66 -9.10 -18.99
CA PRO A 78 -8.91 -8.99 -18.24
C PRO A 78 -8.71 -9.32 -16.74
N GLY A 79 -9.48 -8.67 -15.88
CA GLY A 79 -9.42 -8.90 -14.44
C GLY A 79 -10.64 -8.35 -13.69
N ILE A 80 -10.50 -8.18 -12.37
CA ILE A 80 -11.55 -7.69 -11.48
C ILE A 80 -10.94 -6.63 -10.55
N LEU A 81 -11.61 -5.49 -10.42
CA LEU A 81 -11.27 -4.47 -9.45
C LEU A 81 -12.06 -4.73 -8.15
N THR A 82 -11.34 -4.79 -7.03
CA THR A 82 -11.88 -5.02 -5.67
C THR A 82 -11.64 -3.80 -4.77
N ALA A 83 -12.25 -3.82 -3.57
CA ALA A 83 -11.97 -2.81 -2.54
C ALA A 83 -10.48 -2.75 -2.17
N SER A 84 -9.81 -3.89 -2.04
CA SER A 84 -8.37 -3.96 -1.76
C SER A 84 -7.52 -3.32 -2.87
N GLY A 85 -7.94 -3.40 -4.14
CA GLY A 85 -7.28 -2.71 -5.23
C GLY A 85 -7.42 -1.19 -5.14
N LEU A 86 -8.58 -0.69 -4.75
CA LEU A 86 -8.78 0.75 -4.47
C LEU A 86 -7.90 1.21 -3.29
N GLU A 87 -7.89 0.45 -2.20
CA GLU A 87 -7.10 0.70 -1.00
C GLU A 87 -5.60 0.72 -1.29
N ARG A 88 -5.09 -0.24 -2.07
CA ARG A 88 -3.67 -0.25 -2.45
C ARG A 88 -3.32 0.92 -3.36
N VAL A 89 -4.16 1.27 -4.34
CA VAL A 89 -3.91 2.41 -5.23
C VAL A 89 -3.82 3.73 -4.46
N ILE A 90 -4.74 3.98 -3.51
CA ILE A 90 -4.66 5.20 -2.70
C ILE A 90 -3.43 5.14 -1.79
N PHE A 91 -3.16 4.02 -1.12
CA PHE A 91 -2.01 3.87 -0.23
C PHE A 91 -0.68 4.18 -0.94
N GLU A 92 -0.44 3.58 -2.10
CA GLU A 92 0.76 3.85 -2.90
C GLU A 92 0.81 5.30 -3.39
N GLY A 93 -0.33 5.89 -3.73
CA GLY A 93 -0.43 7.29 -4.14
C GLY A 93 -0.09 8.29 -3.03
N LEU A 94 -0.34 7.95 -1.77
CA LEU A 94 -0.09 8.86 -0.64
C LEU A 94 1.41 9.06 -0.34
N TYR A 95 2.30 8.21 -0.87
CA TYR A 95 3.74 8.39 -0.70
C TYR A 95 4.30 9.63 -1.41
N SER A 96 3.64 10.10 -2.47
CA SER A 96 4.17 11.19 -3.29
C SER A 96 3.04 12.10 -3.83
N PRO A 97 2.94 13.36 -3.34
CA PRO A 97 1.86 14.29 -3.68
C PRO A 97 1.73 14.64 -5.17
N ASP A 98 2.80 14.57 -5.94
CA ASP A 98 2.79 14.76 -7.40
C ASP A 98 1.93 13.70 -8.12
N THR A 99 1.71 12.53 -7.50
CA THR A 99 0.87 11.47 -8.07
C THR A 99 -0.63 11.66 -7.80
N TRP A 100 -0.99 12.55 -6.87
CA TRP A 100 -2.37 12.72 -6.39
C TRP A 100 -3.38 13.06 -7.49
N PRO A 101 -3.09 13.94 -8.48
CA PRO A 101 -4.04 14.21 -9.56
C PRO A 101 -4.38 12.95 -10.37
N GLY A 102 -3.40 12.08 -10.61
CA GLY A 102 -3.59 10.82 -11.32
C GLY A 102 -4.42 9.82 -10.51
N VAL A 103 -4.17 9.74 -9.20
CA VAL A 103 -4.96 8.90 -8.27
C VAL A 103 -6.40 9.38 -8.22
N ALA A 104 -6.62 10.68 -8.01
CA ALA A 104 -7.95 11.27 -7.96
C ALA A 104 -8.74 11.03 -9.25
N LYS A 105 -8.09 11.17 -10.41
CA LYS A 105 -8.69 10.84 -11.70
C LYS A 105 -9.11 9.37 -11.78
N ALA A 106 -8.24 8.44 -11.41
CA ALA A 106 -8.54 7.02 -11.45
C ALA A 106 -9.71 6.64 -10.51
N ILE A 107 -9.78 7.25 -9.32
CA ILE A 107 -10.90 7.06 -8.37
C ILE A 107 -12.20 7.62 -8.96
N ALA A 108 -12.17 8.83 -9.53
CA ALA A 108 -13.35 9.45 -10.14
C ALA A 108 -13.91 8.64 -11.32
N GLU A 109 -13.02 8.12 -12.18
CA GLU A 109 -13.41 7.25 -13.29
C GLU A 109 -14.02 5.93 -12.78
N ALA A 110 -13.43 5.31 -11.75
CA ALA A 110 -13.96 4.10 -11.14
C ALA A 110 -15.35 4.33 -10.51
N GLU A 111 -15.54 5.45 -9.81
CA GLU A 111 -16.84 5.85 -9.25
C GLU A 111 -17.90 6.06 -10.35
N ALA A 112 -17.48 6.54 -11.53
CA ALA A 112 -18.33 6.67 -12.72
C ALA A 112 -18.52 5.36 -13.50
N GLY A 113 -18.04 4.21 -13.01
CA GLY A 113 -18.18 2.90 -13.64
C GLY A 113 -17.11 2.58 -14.71
N ASN A 114 -16.03 3.37 -14.77
CA ASN A 114 -14.89 3.16 -15.66
C ASN A 114 -13.64 2.75 -14.85
N PRO A 115 -13.53 1.48 -14.40
CA PRO A 115 -12.50 1.04 -13.44
C PRO A 115 -11.09 0.95 -14.04
N GLN A 116 -10.94 1.18 -15.35
CA GLN A 116 -9.77 0.78 -16.12
C GLN A 116 -8.47 1.42 -15.64
N ALA A 117 -8.50 2.72 -15.38
CA ALA A 117 -7.32 3.47 -14.93
C ALA A 117 -6.89 3.02 -13.53
N LEU A 118 -7.85 2.82 -12.62
CA LEU A 118 -7.58 2.34 -11.26
C LEU A 118 -7.00 0.92 -11.28
N TYR A 119 -7.60 0.02 -12.07
CA TYR A 119 -7.10 -1.34 -12.27
C TYR A 119 -5.70 -1.36 -12.86
N ASN A 120 -5.42 -0.54 -13.87
CA ASN A 120 -4.08 -0.44 -14.46
C ASN A 120 -3.06 0.11 -13.47
N ARG A 121 -3.45 1.04 -12.59
CA ARG A 121 -2.54 1.58 -11.57
C ARG A 121 -2.17 0.53 -10.52
N GLU A 122 -3.14 -0.30 -10.18
CA GLU A 122 -2.97 -1.47 -9.34
C GLU A 122 -2.05 -2.51 -10.05
N TYR A 123 -2.50 -3.08 -11.16
CA TYR A 123 -1.87 -4.28 -11.73
C TYR A 123 -0.84 -4.01 -12.83
N GLY A 124 -0.79 -2.81 -13.41
CA GLY A 124 0.08 -2.44 -14.53
C GLY A 124 1.58 -2.62 -14.27
N ARG A 125 2.01 -2.59 -13.00
CA ARG A 125 3.40 -2.87 -12.61
C ARG A 125 3.90 -4.25 -13.08
N TYR A 126 2.99 -5.21 -13.30
CA TYR A 126 3.32 -6.55 -13.78
C TYR A 126 3.45 -6.66 -15.31
N GLU A 127 3.01 -5.65 -16.07
CA GLU A 127 3.15 -5.62 -17.53
C GLU A 127 4.63 -5.60 -17.98
N VAL A 128 5.51 -5.09 -17.11
CA VAL A 128 6.92 -4.80 -17.42
C VAL A 128 7.88 -5.82 -16.79
N LEU A 129 7.41 -7.01 -16.39
CA LEU A 129 8.28 -8.12 -15.98
C LEU A 129 8.98 -8.73 -17.20
N LYS A 130 9.91 -7.97 -17.77
CA LYS A 130 10.82 -8.39 -18.83
C LYS A 130 12.25 -8.25 -18.29
N PRO A 131 13.00 -9.36 -18.17
CA PRO A 131 14.40 -9.30 -17.75
C PRO A 131 15.19 -8.34 -18.65
N SER A 132 15.98 -7.44 -18.05
CA SER A 132 16.94 -6.62 -18.80
C SER A 132 17.98 -7.51 -19.49
N LYS A 133 18.60 -7.04 -20.58
CA LYS A 133 19.71 -7.80 -21.17
C LYS A 133 20.89 -7.74 -20.22
N GLY A 134 21.50 -8.90 -19.96
CA GLY A 134 22.53 -9.00 -18.93
C GLY A 134 23.74 -8.08 -19.15
N GLU A 135 24.06 -7.75 -20.40
CA GLU A 135 25.21 -6.90 -20.76
C GLU A 135 24.96 -5.40 -20.61
N GLU A 136 23.74 -4.96 -20.25
CA GLU A 136 23.36 -3.55 -20.16
C GLU A 136 23.63 -2.93 -18.77
N ASN A 137 24.40 -3.59 -17.91
CA ASN A 137 24.80 -3.06 -16.60
C ASN A 137 26.22 -3.46 -16.20
N VAL A 138 26.78 -2.74 -15.23
CA VAL A 138 28.16 -2.91 -14.74
C VAL A 138 28.46 -4.30 -14.17
N PHE A 139 27.44 -5.11 -13.87
CA PHE A 139 27.59 -6.45 -13.33
C PHE A 139 27.52 -7.55 -14.42
N ASN A 140 27.19 -7.21 -15.67
CA ASN A 140 27.00 -8.17 -16.78
C ASN A 140 26.03 -9.31 -16.41
N ARG A 141 24.89 -9.01 -15.77
CA ARG A 141 23.88 -9.98 -15.33
C ARG A 141 22.46 -9.52 -15.63
N TYR A 142 21.55 -10.45 -15.85
CA TYR A 142 20.11 -10.15 -15.93
C TYR A 142 19.66 -9.52 -14.61
N MET A 143 19.20 -8.28 -14.67
CA MET A 143 18.65 -7.56 -13.52
C MET A 143 17.14 -7.44 -13.67
N GLU A 144 16.41 -7.83 -12.64
CA GLU A 144 14.99 -7.51 -12.51
C GLU A 144 14.88 -6.05 -12.05
N HIS A 145 14.10 -5.24 -12.77
CA HIS A 145 13.89 -3.82 -12.42
C HIS A 145 12.65 -3.60 -11.55
N GLN A 146 11.92 -4.67 -11.25
CA GLN A 146 10.71 -4.62 -10.44
C GLN A 146 11.00 -4.83 -8.96
N PHE A 147 10.24 -4.11 -8.13
CA PHE A 147 10.26 -4.28 -6.69
C PHE A 147 9.71 -5.67 -6.35
N SER A 148 10.56 -6.58 -5.87
CA SER A 148 10.14 -7.93 -5.51
C SER A 148 9.56 -7.94 -4.11
N GLU A 149 8.24 -8.15 -4.00
CA GLU A 149 7.60 -8.34 -2.70
C GLU A 149 8.24 -9.49 -1.91
N VAL A 150 8.71 -10.53 -2.60
CA VAL A 150 9.40 -11.66 -1.98
C VAL A 150 10.71 -11.21 -1.32
N ILE A 151 11.52 -10.40 -2.01
CA ILE A 151 12.81 -9.93 -1.47
C ILE A 151 12.56 -9.01 -0.27
N THR A 152 11.64 -8.04 -0.40
CA THR A 152 11.31 -7.10 0.67
C THR A 152 10.82 -7.82 1.93
N THR A 153 9.90 -8.77 1.77
CA THR A 153 9.38 -9.58 2.88
C THR A 153 10.47 -10.47 3.46
N ALA A 154 11.30 -11.11 2.63
CA ALA A 154 12.37 -11.98 3.08
C ALA A 154 13.41 -11.24 3.93
N ILE A 155 13.83 -10.06 3.50
CA ILE A 155 14.76 -9.21 4.26
C ILE A 155 14.07 -8.73 5.54
N GLY A 156 12.90 -8.09 5.42
CA GLY A 156 12.23 -7.50 6.59
C GLY A 156 11.88 -8.51 7.68
N CYS A 157 11.39 -9.70 7.32
CA CYS A 157 11.10 -10.75 8.29
C CYS A 157 12.36 -11.43 8.87
N SER A 158 13.51 -11.33 8.19
CA SER A 158 14.78 -11.87 8.68
C SER A 158 15.50 -10.90 9.62
N ASP A 159 15.32 -9.59 9.39
CA ASP A 159 15.90 -8.52 10.21
C ASP A 159 15.08 -8.26 11.48
N SER A 160 13.76 -8.51 11.46
CA SER A 160 12.92 -8.42 12.66
C SER A 160 13.24 -9.55 13.65
N GLN A 161 13.02 -9.29 14.94
CA GLN A 161 12.95 -10.38 15.92
C GLN A 161 11.88 -11.39 15.51
N LYS A 162 12.06 -12.64 15.94
CA LYS A 162 11.04 -13.67 15.74
C LYS A 162 9.73 -13.18 16.35
N SER A 163 8.72 -13.02 15.49
CA SER A 163 7.37 -12.65 15.91
C SER A 163 6.76 -13.78 16.74
N ASP A 164 6.12 -13.40 17.85
CA ASP A 164 5.31 -14.32 18.64
C ASP A 164 4.02 -14.67 17.91
N HIS A 165 3.64 -15.95 17.95
CA HIS A 165 2.38 -16.40 17.37
C HIS A 165 1.21 -15.95 18.24
N LYS A 166 0.37 -15.07 17.69
CA LYS A 166 -0.95 -14.78 18.22
C LYS A 166 -1.93 -15.90 17.86
N SER A 167 -2.92 -16.13 18.71
CA SER A 167 -4.10 -16.89 18.29
C SER A 167 -4.82 -16.17 17.14
N LEU A 168 -5.68 -16.87 16.41
CA LEU A 168 -6.43 -16.27 15.31
C LEU A 168 -7.31 -15.11 15.79
N ASP A 169 -7.91 -15.21 16.98
CA ASP A 169 -8.76 -14.17 17.55
C ASP A 169 -7.95 -12.92 17.93
N GLU A 170 -6.80 -13.10 18.60
CA GLU A 170 -5.89 -11.98 18.93
C GLU A 170 -5.33 -11.31 17.66
N TYR A 171 -5.06 -12.10 16.62
CA TYR A 171 -4.60 -11.58 15.34
C TYR A 171 -5.71 -10.80 14.61
N ALA A 172 -6.94 -11.32 14.61
CA ALA A 172 -8.11 -10.64 14.06
C ALA A 172 -8.37 -9.31 14.78
N GLU A 173 -8.33 -9.30 16.11
CA GLU A 173 -8.47 -8.08 16.90
C GLU A 173 -7.39 -7.06 16.56
N TYR A 174 -6.13 -7.50 16.42
CA TYR A 174 -5.02 -6.66 16.04
C TYR A 174 -5.22 -5.99 14.67
N ILE A 175 -5.56 -6.75 13.62
CA ILE A 175 -5.75 -6.19 12.28
C ILE A 175 -6.97 -5.26 12.23
N HIS A 176 -8.07 -5.60 12.90
CA HIS A 176 -9.26 -4.75 12.96
C HIS A 176 -9.02 -3.45 13.75
N LYS A 177 -8.18 -3.49 14.78
CA LYS A 177 -7.74 -2.27 15.46
C LYS A 177 -6.94 -1.38 14.53
N ALA A 178 -6.04 -1.94 13.71
CA ALA A 178 -5.32 -1.19 12.69
C ALA A 178 -6.26 -0.60 11.63
N GLY A 179 -7.27 -1.36 11.19
CA GLY A 179 -8.28 -0.94 10.22
C GLY A 179 -9.07 0.33 10.60
N LYS A 180 -9.16 0.63 11.90
CA LYS A 180 -9.79 1.87 12.38
C LYS A 180 -8.98 3.14 12.08
N LEU A 181 -7.70 3.02 11.72
CA LEU A 181 -6.84 4.17 11.42
C LEU A 181 -7.10 4.69 10.00
N ALA A 182 -7.02 3.82 9.00
CA ALA A 182 -7.25 4.16 7.60
C ALA A 182 -7.74 2.93 6.82
N PRO A 183 -8.43 3.11 5.67
CA PRO A 183 -9.01 2.01 4.89
C PRO A 183 -8.00 0.91 4.50
N PHE A 184 -6.76 1.27 4.21
CA PHE A 184 -5.70 0.34 3.82
C PHE A 184 -4.88 -0.22 5.01
N SER A 185 -5.20 0.16 6.24
CA SER A 185 -4.39 -0.21 7.41
C SER A 185 -4.47 -1.69 7.75
N GLU A 186 -5.62 -2.36 7.56
CA GLU A 186 -5.72 -3.81 7.75
C GLU A 186 -4.81 -4.55 6.76
N MET A 187 -4.85 -4.15 5.48
CA MET A 187 -4.00 -4.70 4.42
C MET A 187 -2.51 -4.56 4.79
N TRP A 188 -2.08 -3.37 5.21
CA TRP A 188 -0.68 -3.11 5.55
C TRP A 188 -0.23 -3.87 6.80
N ALA A 189 -1.03 -3.85 7.86
CA ALA A 189 -0.74 -4.60 9.09
C ALA A 189 -0.62 -6.10 8.79
N SER A 190 -1.55 -6.64 8.00
CA SER A 190 -1.56 -8.06 7.62
C SER A 190 -0.36 -8.46 6.76
N ARG A 191 0.11 -7.56 5.88
CA ARG A 191 1.26 -7.80 4.99
C ARG A 191 2.52 -8.17 5.78
N TRP A 192 2.83 -7.46 6.85
CA TRP A 192 4.06 -7.70 7.60
C TRP A 192 3.87 -8.77 8.67
N THR A 193 2.85 -8.60 9.50
CA THR A 193 2.65 -9.46 10.66
C THR A 193 2.24 -10.88 10.25
N GLY A 194 1.44 -11.05 9.19
CA GLY A 194 1.05 -12.37 8.69
C GLY A 194 2.21 -13.16 8.07
N PHE A 195 2.99 -12.52 7.20
CA PHE A 195 4.14 -13.16 6.54
C PHE A 195 5.26 -13.48 7.55
N CYS A 196 5.64 -12.52 8.40
CA CYS A 196 6.77 -12.70 9.31
C CYS A 196 6.47 -13.66 10.47
N SER A 197 5.20 -13.82 10.87
CA SER A 197 4.79 -14.84 11.86
C SER A 197 5.17 -16.26 11.41
N ASN A 198 5.13 -16.53 10.10
CA ASN A 198 5.44 -17.85 9.54
C ASN A 198 6.87 -17.96 8.99
N TRP A 199 7.67 -16.89 9.09
CA TRP A 199 9.02 -16.87 8.53
C TRP A 199 10.00 -17.65 9.40
N LYS A 200 10.55 -18.73 8.85
CA LYS A 200 11.44 -19.66 9.58
C LYS A 200 12.92 -19.39 9.36
N ILE A 201 13.28 -18.60 8.35
CA ILE A 201 14.68 -18.31 8.02
C ILE A 201 15.18 -17.22 8.97
N ARG A 202 16.34 -17.45 9.58
CA ARG A 202 16.99 -16.50 10.48
C ARG A 202 18.44 -16.33 10.05
N PRO A 203 18.94 -15.09 9.98
CA PRO A 203 20.33 -14.87 9.62
C PRO A 203 21.23 -15.31 10.78
N GLY A 204 22.45 -15.76 10.46
CA GLY A 204 23.44 -16.09 11.49
C GLY A 204 23.94 -14.85 12.25
N GLN A 205 23.76 -13.67 11.67
CA GLN A 205 24.06 -12.37 12.27
C GLN A 205 22.86 -11.45 12.06
N ARG A 206 22.40 -10.82 13.15
CA ARG A 206 21.34 -9.82 13.14
C ARG A 206 21.81 -8.62 13.95
N TYR A 207 21.41 -7.44 13.52
CA TYR A 207 21.64 -6.23 14.30
C TYR A 207 20.56 -6.09 15.39
N ASP A 208 20.97 -6.21 16.65
CA ASP A 208 20.05 -6.20 17.82
C ASP A 208 20.17 -4.91 18.65
N GLY A 209 21.14 -4.06 18.33
CA GLY A 209 21.39 -2.77 18.98
C GLY A 209 21.76 -2.83 20.48
N PRO A 210 22.00 -1.66 21.09
CA PRO A 210 22.31 -0.39 20.43
C PRO A 210 23.76 -0.34 19.95
N TRP A 211 24.01 0.46 18.90
CA TRP A 211 25.36 0.91 18.56
C TRP A 211 25.85 1.91 19.62
N THR A 212 26.73 1.48 20.51
CA THR A 212 27.61 2.40 21.26
C THR A 212 28.90 2.54 20.47
N VAL A 213 29.34 3.78 20.24
CA VAL A 213 30.62 4.06 19.55
C VAL A 213 31.79 3.42 20.30
N GLU A 214 31.63 3.20 21.60
CA GLU A 214 32.60 2.63 22.53
C GLU A 214 32.93 1.16 22.25
N ASP A 215 31.98 0.36 21.73
CA ASP A 215 32.19 -1.08 21.53
C ASP A 215 32.63 -1.47 20.11
N GLY A 216 32.47 -0.56 19.14
CA GLY A 216 32.86 -0.76 17.74
C GLY A 216 32.26 -2.01 17.07
N LEU A 217 32.51 -2.17 15.76
CA LEU A 217 32.22 -3.43 15.07
C LEU A 217 33.18 -4.50 15.62
N LYS A 218 32.74 -5.35 16.55
CA LYS A 218 33.44 -6.61 16.83
C LYS A 218 33.35 -7.48 15.58
N LYS A 219 34.36 -7.38 14.72
CA LYS A 219 34.54 -8.27 13.57
C LYS A 219 34.65 -9.70 14.11
N THR A 220 33.66 -10.52 13.74
CA THR A 220 33.76 -11.99 13.84
C THR A 220 34.84 -12.52 12.93
#